data_AF-A0A2W6AHM3-F1
#
_entry.id   AF-A0A2W6AHM3-F1
#
_cell.length_a   1.000
_cell.length_b   1.000
_cell.length_c   1.000
_cell.angle_alpha   90.00
_cell.angle_beta   90.00
_cell.angle_gamma   90.00
#
_symmetry.space_group_name_H-M   'P 1'
#
loop_
_entity.id
_entity.type
_entity.pdbx_description
1 polymer ?
#
loop_
_entity_poly.entity_id
_entity_poly.type
_entity_poly.pdbx_seq_one_letter_code
_entity_poly.pdbx_strand_id
1 'polypeptide(L)'
;MEDYTKAINLDPKLAVSYGYRGYAYLDKGEKKGKTDLAIADFNKAIELDPKLAFAYGYRGYAYLAKGETDLAIADFNKAIERDPKFASAYAGKGDMYQAKGDLDRAIDDYTRAIGLDPEYARAYRARGEAYKAKGDMGRATADFQKSAELEQK
;
A
#
# COMPACT_ATOMS: atom_id res chain seq x y z
N MET A 1 -3.93 -18.62 4.40
CA MET A 1 -4.30 -18.28 5.81
C MET A 1 -4.01 -19.45 6.72
N GLU A 2 -4.60 -20.63 6.47
CA GLU A 2 -4.33 -21.82 7.28
C GLU A 2 -2.85 -22.21 7.31
N ASP A 3 -2.15 -22.08 6.20
CA ASP A 3 -0.72 -22.41 6.12
C ASP A 3 0.16 -21.46 6.95
N TYR A 4 -0.18 -20.17 7.01
CA TYR A 4 0.55 -19.21 7.85
C TYR A 4 0.28 -19.42 9.34
N THR A 5 -0.95 -19.79 9.71
CA THR A 5 -1.26 -20.15 11.11
C THR A 5 -0.51 -21.41 11.54
N LYS A 6 -0.41 -22.43 10.66
CA LYS A 6 0.41 -23.62 10.94
C LYS A 6 1.88 -23.24 11.12
N ALA A 7 2.43 -22.41 10.22
CA ALA A 7 3.81 -21.94 10.33
C ALA A 7 4.08 -21.20 11.65
N ILE A 8 3.17 -20.31 12.07
CA ILE A 8 3.25 -19.59 13.35
C ILE A 8 3.20 -20.54 14.55
N ASN A 9 2.38 -21.59 14.49
CA ASN A 9 2.31 -22.57 15.59
C ASN A 9 3.58 -23.42 15.70
N LEU A 10 4.28 -23.66 14.57
CA LEU A 10 5.55 -24.38 14.54
C LEU A 10 6.72 -23.48 14.99
N ASP A 11 6.74 -22.23 14.53
CA ASP A 11 7.72 -21.22 14.95
C ASP A 11 7.04 -19.84 15.18
N PRO A 12 6.75 -19.48 16.44
CA PRO A 12 6.14 -18.19 16.79
C PRO A 12 7.04 -16.97 16.56
N LYS A 13 8.32 -17.16 16.21
CA LYS A 13 9.24 -16.06 15.91
C LYS A 13 9.34 -15.76 14.42
N LEU A 14 8.64 -16.50 13.58
CA LEU A 14 8.66 -16.30 12.14
C LEU A 14 7.84 -15.05 11.73
N ALA A 15 8.48 -13.88 11.85
CA ALA A 15 7.91 -12.57 11.57
C ALA A 15 7.16 -12.50 10.21
N VAL A 16 7.76 -13.09 9.19
CA VAL A 16 7.24 -13.13 7.82
C VAL A 16 5.89 -13.86 7.74
N SER A 17 5.66 -14.91 8.53
CA SER A 17 4.38 -15.62 8.55
C SER A 17 3.25 -14.78 9.13
N TYR A 18 3.52 -13.97 10.15
CA TYR A 18 2.56 -12.98 10.63
C TYR A 18 2.26 -11.95 9.55
N GLY A 19 3.30 -11.40 8.89
CA GLY A 19 3.12 -10.44 7.81
C GLY A 19 2.24 -10.96 6.67
N TYR A 20 2.48 -12.19 6.19
CA TYR A 20 1.68 -12.78 5.13
C TYR A 20 0.26 -13.18 5.56
N ARG A 21 0.06 -13.54 6.84
CA ARG A 21 -1.29 -13.77 7.36
C ARG A 21 -2.06 -12.46 7.47
N GLY A 22 -1.41 -11.39 7.94
CA GLY A 22 -1.97 -10.03 7.93
C GLY A 22 -2.37 -9.57 6.53
N TYR A 23 -1.51 -9.79 5.53
CA TYR A 23 -1.83 -9.51 4.14
C TYR A 23 -3.06 -10.31 3.66
N ALA A 24 -3.13 -11.59 3.97
CA ALA A 24 -4.28 -12.42 3.59
C ALA A 24 -5.59 -11.99 4.29
N TYR A 25 -5.53 -11.40 5.48
CA TYR A 25 -6.69 -10.79 6.12
C TYR A 25 -7.17 -9.53 5.38
N LEU A 26 -6.26 -8.69 4.89
CA LEU A 26 -6.59 -7.51 4.08
C LEU A 26 -7.16 -7.90 2.71
N ASP A 27 -6.51 -8.83 2.02
CA ASP A 27 -6.91 -9.26 0.67
C ASP A 27 -8.33 -9.87 0.67
N LYS A 28 -8.67 -10.67 1.69
CA LYS A 28 -10.00 -11.26 1.85
C LYS A 28 -11.00 -10.35 2.58
N GLY A 29 -10.67 -9.07 2.72
CA GLY A 29 -11.16 -8.17 3.76
C GLY A 29 -12.29 -7.22 3.36
N GLU A 30 -13.49 -7.71 3.00
CA GLU A 30 -14.67 -6.83 2.87
C GLU A 30 -15.31 -6.43 4.23
N LYS A 31 -14.70 -6.79 5.38
CA LYS A 31 -15.29 -6.57 6.72
C LYS A 31 -14.27 -5.95 7.68
N LYS A 32 -14.67 -4.89 8.39
CA LYS A 32 -13.88 -4.18 9.44
C LYS A 32 -13.13 -5.12 10.41
N GLY A 33 -13.75 -6.23 10.82
CA GLY A 33 -13.13 -7.18 11.75
C GLY A 33 -11.88 -7.89 11.22
N LYS A 34 -11.71 -8.01 9.89
CA LYS A 34 -10.49 -8.58 9.30
C LYS A 34 -9.35 -7.55 9.23
N THR A 35 -9.68 -6.26 9.14
CA THR A 35 -8.69 -5.18 9.15
C THR A 35 -7.98 -5.08 10.50
N ASP A 36 -8.70 -5.24 11.61
CA ASP A 36 -8.09 -5.26 12.95
C ASP A 36 -7.16 -6.47 13.15
N LEU A 37 -7.57 -7.65 12.66
CA LEU A 37 -6.72 -8.85 12.65
C LEU A 37 -5.46 -8.66 11.80
N ALA A 38 -5.59 -8.01 10.65
CA ALA A 38 -4.43 -7.68 9.82
C ALA A 38 -3.45 -6.76 10.54
N ILE A 39 -3.95 -5.69 11.18
CA ILE A 39 -3.12 -4.76 11.95
C ILE A 39 -2.40 -5.49 13.08
N ALA A 40 -3.09 -6.37 13.81
CA ALA A 40 -2.49 -7.15 14.89
C ALA A 40 -1.35 -8.05 14.37
N ASP A 41 -1.54 -8.72 13.24
CA ASP A 41 -0.51 -9.56 12.62
C ASP A 41 0.67 -8.72 12.10
N PHE A 42 0.44 -7.57 11.48
CA PHE A 42 1.54 -6.68 11.08
C PHE A 42 2.30 -6.11 12.27
N ASN A 43 1.60 -5.77 13.37
CA ASN A 43 2.26 -5.35 14.61
C ASN A 43 3.20 -6.44 15.11
N LYS A 44 2.76 -7.70 15.11
CA LYS A 44 3.61 -8.81 15.56
C LYS A 44 4.78 -9.06 14.61
N ALA A 45 4.56 -8.97 13.30
CA ALA A 45 5.62 -9.06 12.31
C ALA A 45 6.70 -7.99 12.53
N ILE A 46 6.29 -6.74 12.77
CA ILE A 46 7.18 -5.60 13.01
C ILE A 46 7.91 -5.72 14.35
N GLU A 47 7.24 -6.20 15.39
CA GLU A 47 7.87 -6.47 16.71
C GLU A 47 8.99 -7.51 16.59
N LEU A 48 8.76 -8.57 15.81
CA LEU A 48 9.72 -9.65 15.60
C LEU A 48 10.84 -9.27 14.62
N ASP A 49 10.53 -8.52 13.56
CA ASP A 49 11.51 -8.00 12.61
C ASP A 49 11.14 -6.57 12.12
N PRO A 50 11.73 -5.52 12.71
CA PRO A 50 11.49 -4.13 12.34
C PRO A 50 12.04 -3.71 10.96
N LYS A 51 12.65 -4.63 10.20
CA LYS A 51 13.18 -4.36 8.86
C LYS A 51 12.20 -4.75 7.76
N LEU A 52 11.09 -5.42 8.08
CA LEU A 52 10.08 -5.86 7.10
C LEU A 52 9.31 -4.68 6.51
N ALA A 53 9.84 -4.08 5.45
CA ALA A 53 9.22 -2.96 4.74
C ALA A 53 7.76 -3.24 4.35
N PHE A 54 7.48 -4.45 3.85
CA PHE A 54 6.14 -4.85 3.45
C PHE A 54 5.14 -4.86 4.61
N ALA A 55 5.58 -5.22 5.83
CA ALA A 55 4.71 -5.24 7.00
C ALA A 55 4.25 -3.82 7.37
N TYR A 56 5.15 -2.83 7.29
CA TYR A 56 4.78 -1.42 7.43
C TYR A 56 3.85 -0.98 6.30
N GLY A 57 4.18 -1.27 5.04
CA GLY A 57 3.37 -0.81 3.90
C GLY A 57 1.93 -1.34 3.94
N TYR A 58 1.74 -2.63 4.20
CA TYR A 58 0.40 -3.21 4.27
C TYR A 58 -0.34 -2.84 5.56
N ARG A 59 0.36 -2.60 6.68
CA ARG A 59 -0.28 -2.00 7.85
C ARG A 59 -0.74 -0.56 7.57
N GLY A 60 0.01 0.20 6.79
CA GLY A 60 -0.40 1.51 6.27
C GLY A 60 -1.72 1.44 5.48
N TYR A 61 -1.85 0.47 4.57
CA TYR A 61 -3.12 0.22 3.88
C TYR A 61 -4.25 -0.20 4.82
N ALA A 62 -3.96 -0.98 5.88
CA ALA A 62 -4.95 -1.34 6.88
C ALA A 62 -5.45 -0.10 7.66
N TYR A 63 -4.55 0.80 8.05
CA TYR A 63 -4.90 2.06 8.70
C TYR A 63 -5.70 2.97 7.77
N LEU A 64 -5.33 3.06 6.49
CA LEU A 64 -6.13 3.76 5.49
C LEU A 64 -7.57 3.23 5.41
N ALA A 65 -7.75 1.90 5.36
CA ALA A 65 -9.08 1.29 5.34
C ALA A 65 -9.93 1.63 6.58
N LYS A 66 -9.28 2.01 7.69
CA LYS A 66 -9.94 2.50 8.92
C LYS A 66 -10.13 4.02 8.96
N GLY A 67 -9.60 4.76 7.99
CA GLY A 67 -9.58 6.23 7.98
C GLY A 67 -8.48 6.84 8.87
N GLU A 68 -7.55 6.04 9.37
CA GLU A 68 -6.45 6.45 10.25
C GLU A 68 -5.28 7.01 9.43
N THR A 69 -5.52 8.13 8.73
CA THR A 69 -4.62 8.68 7.69
C THR A 69 -3.21 8.98 8.19
N ASP A 70 -3.05 9.55 9.39
CA ASP A 70 -1.72 9.92 9.89
C ASP A 70 -0.88 8.69 10.28
N LEU A 71 -1.52 7.64 10.80
CA LEU A 71 -0.86 6.34 11.04
C LEU A 71 -0.46 5.69 9.71
N ALA A 72 -1.33 5.76 8.69
CA ALA A 72 -1.02 5.26 7.36
C ALA A 72 0.19 5.96 6.74
N ILE A 73 0.26 7.29 6.80
CA ILE A 73 1.42 8.05 6.29
C ILE A 73 2.71 7.66 7.02
N ALA A 74 2.67 7.56 8.35
CA ALA A 74 3.84 7.16 9.14
C ALA A 74 4.37 5.78 8.72
N ASP A 75 3.45 4.83 8.49
CA ASP A 75 3.80 3.48 8.05
C ASP A 75 4.33 3.43 6.62
N PHE A 76 3.74 4.17 5.67
CA PHE A 76 4.28 4.26 4.32
C PHE A 76 5.67 4.89 4.31
N ASN A 77 5.92 5.93 5.11
CA ASN A 77 7.25 6.51 5.26
C ASN A 77 8.26 5.51 5.82
N LYS A 78 7.86 4.71 6.82
CA LYS A 78 8.73 3.63 7.35
C LYS A 78 8.98 2.53 6.33
N ALA A 79 7.96 2.13 5.57
CA ALA A 79 8.12 1.18 4.48
C ALA A 79 9.14 1.66 3.44
N ILE A 80 9.05 2.94 3.04
CA ILE A 80 9.99 3.58 2.10
C ILE A 80 11.40 3.71 2.70
N GLU A 81 11.53 4.04 3.99
CA GLU A 81 12.83 4.09 4.68
C GLU A 81 13.52 2.72 4.68
N ARG A 82 12.75 1.63 4.83
CA ARG A 82 13.27 0.25 4.82
C ARG A 82 13.53 -0.29 3.43
N ASP A 83 12.65 0.02 2.48
CA ASP A 83 12.79 -0.34 1.07
C ASP A 83 12.40 0.84 0.17
N PRO A 84 13.39 1.64 -0.28
CA PRO A 84 13.17 2.75 -1.21
C PRO A 84 12.70 2.34 -2.60
N LYS A 85 12.62 1.03 -2.90
CA LYS A 85 12.10 0.49 -4.16
C LYS A 85 10.68 -0.04 -4.02
N PHE A 86 10.05 0.09 -2.85
CA PHE A 86 8.71 -0.43 -2.63
C PHE A 86 7.64 0.46 -3.28
N ALA A 87 7.36 0.22 -4.57
CA ALA A 87 6.44 1.03 -5.37
C ALA A 87 5.05 1.20 -4.73
N SER A 88 4.50 0.14 -4.14
CA SER A 88 3.21 0.19 -3.45
C SER A 88 3.20 1.17 -2.27
N ALA A 89 4.28 1.30 -1.51
CA ALA A 89 4.33 2.25 -0.41
C ALA A 89 4.29 3.71 -0.89
N TYR A 90 4.93 4.02 -2.03
CA TYR A 90 4.82 5.33 -2.66
C TYR A 90 3.38 5.59 -3.14
N ALA A 91 2.76 4.64 -3.82
CA ALA A 91 1.37 4.79 -4.26
C ALA A 91 0.41 4.99 -3.07
N GLY A 92 0.55 4.21 -2.00
CA GLY A 92 -0.24 4.37 -0.78
C GLY A 92 -0.04 5.73 -0.10
N LYS A 93 1.18 6.26 -0.09
CA LYS A 93 1.46 7.62 0.42
C LYS A 93 0.84 8.70 -0.49
N GLY A 94 0.89 8.51 -1.80
CA GLY A 94 0.21 9.36 -2.78
C GLY A 94 -1.30 9.42 -2.55
N ASP A 95 -1.94 8.27 -2.27
CA ASP A 95 -3.36 8.19 -1.90
C ASP A 95 -3.68 9.08 -0.68
N MET A 96 -2.74 9.21 0.27
CA MET A 96 -2.95 10.02 1.49
C MET A 96 -2.87 11.51 1.18
N TYR A 97 -1.93 11.92 0.34
CA TYR A 97 -1.84 13.31 -0.10
C TYR A 97 -3.02 13.69 -0.97
N GLN A 98 -3.48 12.80 -1.85
CA GLN A 98 -4.69 13.01 -2.64
C GLN A 98 -5.93 13.18 -1.75
N ALA A 99 -6.10 12.34 -0.72
CA ALA A 99 -7.19 12.49 0.25
C ALA A 99 -7.13 13.80 1.04
N LYS A 100 -5.92 14.34 1.27
CA LYS A 100 -5.70 15.66 1.89
C LYS A 100 -5.82 16.83 0.91
N GLY A 101 -6.03 16.57 -0.39
CA GLY A 101 -6.10 17.58 -1.45
C GLY A 101 -4.74 18.13 -1.90
N ASP A 102 -3.63 17.57 -1.40
CA ASP A 102 -2.27 17.92 -1.83
C ASP A 102 -1.93 17.13 -3.11
N LEU A 103 -2.54 17.55 -4.21
CA LEU A 103 -2.45 16.86 -5.50
C LEU A 103 -1.02 16.84 -6.06
N ASP A 104 -0.20 17.85 -5.76
CA ASP A 104 1.18 17.91 -6.22
C ASP A 104 2.04 16.80 -5.60
N ARG A 105 1.99 16.65 -4.28
CA ARG A 105 2.71 15.55 -3.61
C ARG A 105 2.16 14.19 -3.99
N ALA A 106 0.85 14.07 -4.19
CA ALA A 106 0.25 12.84 -4.68
C ALA A 106 0.83 12.44 -6.05
N ILE A 107 0.87 13.39 -7.00
CA ILE A 107 1.43 13.15 -8.35
C ILE A 107 2.91 12.76 -8.28
N ASP A 108 3.70 13.40 -7.44
CA ASP A 108 5.12 13.07 -7.27
C ASP A 108 5.31 11.65 -6.76
N ASP A 109 4.55 11.25 -5.73
CA ASP A 109 4.61 9.91 -5.17
C ASP A 109 4.11 8.83 -6.15
N TYR A 110 3.01 9.08 -6.87
CA TYR A 110 2.57 8.17 -7.93
C TYR A 110 3.57 8.06 -9.06
N THR A 111 4.22 9.17 -9.43
CA THR A 111 5.29 9.17 -10.44
C THR A 111 6.47 8.33 -9.98
N ARG A 112 6.83 8.42 -8.70
CA ARG A 112 7.86 7.56 -8.12
C ARG A 112 7.47 6.09 -8.13
N ALA A 113 6.21 5.76 -7.79
CA ALA A 113 5.70 4.39 -7.86
C ALA A 113 5.78 3.84 -9.30
N ILE A 114 5.35 4.60 -10.29
CA ILE A 114 5.42 4.25 -11.72
C ILE A 114 6.87 4.08 -12.20
N GLY A 115 7.78 4.94 -11.74
CA GLY A 115 9.20 4.83 -12.09
C GLY A 115 9.88 3.59 -11.50
N LEU A 116 9.37 3.07 -10.38
CA LEU A 116 9.85 1.84 -9.74
C LEU A 116 9.21 0.59 -10.34
N ASP A 117 7.92 0.67 -10.68
CA ASP A 117 7.15 -0.39 -11.34
C ASP A 117 6.34 0.19 -12.51
N PRO A 118 6.90 0.15 -13.74
CA PRO A 118 6.23 0.66 -14.93
C PRO A 118 4.97 -0.10 -15.34
N GLU A 119 4.70 -1.28 -14.76
CA GLU A 119 3.49 -2.07 -15.00
C GLU A 119 2.44 -1.87 -13.90
N TYR A 120 2.66 -0.94 -12.97
CA TYR A 120 1.74 -0.69 -11.87
C TYR A 120 0.50 0.11 -12.29
N ALA A 121 -0.46 -0.57 -12.93
CA ALA A 121 -1.68 0.04 -13.48
C ALA A 121 -2.41 0.97 -12.49
N ARG A 122 -2.58 0.53 -11.23
CA ARG A 122 -3.22 1.34 -10.17
C ARG A 122 -2.56 2.71 -9.99
N ALA A 123 -1.22 2.79 -10.04
CA ALA A 123 -0.51 4.05 -9.83
C ALA A 123 -0.73 5.02 -11.00
N TYR A 124 -0.83 4.52 -12.24
CA TYR A 124 -1.25 5.34 -13.39
C TYR A 124 -2.67 5.86 -13.18
N ARG A 125 -3.64 4.99 -12.84
CA ARG A 125 -5.02 5.43 -12.61
C ARG A 125 -5.10 6.52 -11.54
N ALA A 126 -4.44 6.33 -10.40
CA ALA A 126 -4.46 7.29 -9.30
C ALA A 126 -3.81 8.63 -9.70
N ARG A 127 -2.68 8.61 -10.42
CA ARG A 127 -2.07 9.83 -10.94
C ARG A 127 -2.95 10.54 -11.97
N GLY A 128 -3.65 9.78 -12.82
CA GLY A 128 -4.62 10.31 -13.76
C GLY A 128 -5.80 11.00 -13.06
N GLU A 129 -6.29 10.44 -11.95
CA GLU A 129 -7.31 11.08 -11.11
C GLU A 129 -6.81 12.39 -10.51
N ALA A 130 -5.56 12.43 -10.01
CA ALA A 130 -4.95 13.64 -9.49
C ALA A 130 -4.78 14.72 -10.58
N TYR A 131 -4.31 14.35 -11.77
CA TYR A 131 -4.22 15.27 -12.91
C TYR A 131 -5.59 15.82 -13.32
N LYS A 132 -6.62 14.96 -13.37
CA LYS A 132 -8.00 15.37 -13.65
C LYS A 132 -8.50 16.39 -12.62
N ALA A 133 -8.22 16.15 -11.33
CA ALA A 133 -8.59 17.06 -10.26
C ALA A 133 -7.87 18.42 -10.36
N LYS A 134 -6.64 18.45 -10.91
CA LYS A 134 -5.92 19.69 -11.26
C LYS A 134 -6.38 20.36 -12.56
N GLY A 135 -7.27 19.72 -13.32
CA GLY A 135 -7.71 20.20 -14.64
C GLY A 135 -6.77 19.85 -15.80
N ASP A 136 -5.70 19.08 -15.57
CA ASP A 136 -4.81 18.58 -16.63
C ASP A 136 -5.41 17.33 -17.28
N MET A 137 -6.40 17.55 -18.14
CA MET A 137 -7.11 16.47 -18.83
C MET A 137 -6.20 15.69 -19.78
N GLY A 138 -5.18 16.33 -20.36
CA GLY A 138 -4.26 15.68 -21.29
C GLY A 138 -3.44 14.58 -20.62
N ARG A 139 -2.79 14.90 -19.50
CA ARG A 139 -2.06 13.89 -18.72
C ARG A 139 -2.97 12.87 -18.08
N ALA A 140 -4.16 13.29 -17.62
CA ALA A 140 -5.15 12.37 -17.07
C ALA A 140 -5.56 11.28 -18.08
N THR A 141 -5.91 11.67 -19.31
CA THR A 141 -6.28 10.71 -20.37
C THR A 141 -5.14 9.74 -20.69
N ALA A 142 -3.91 10.23 -20.81
CA ALA A 142 -2.75 9.39 -21.07
C ALA A 142 -2.53 8.33 -19.97
N ASP A 143 -2.63 8.74 -18.70
CA ASP A 143 -2.49 7.84 -17.56
C ASP A 143 -3.64 6.82 -17.48
N PHE A 144 -4.89 7.21 -17.76
CA PHE A 144 -6.02 6.27 -17.81
C PHE A 144 -5.89 5.25 -18.93
N GLN A 145 -5.46 5.67 -20.12
CA GLN A 145 -5.18 4.76 -21.23
C GLN A 145 -4.11 3.76 -20.84
N LYS A 146 -3.01 4.25 -20.23
CA LYS A 146 -1.92 3.37 -19.82
C LYS A 146 -2.35 2.36 -18.77
N SER A 147 -3.14 2.77 -17.78
CA SER A 147 -3.72 1.86 -16.79
C SER A 147 -4.57 0.77 -17.45
N ALA A 148 -5.46 1.15 -18.37
CA ALA A 148 -6.36 0.22 -19.05
C ALA A 148 -5.62 -0.77 -19.96
N GLU A 149 -4.52 -0.35 -20.61
CA GLU A 149 -3.64 -1.24 -21.37
C GLU A 149 -2.99 -2.31 -20.49
N LEU A 150 -2.52 -1.91 -19.31
CA LEU A 150 -1.83 -2.81 -18.37
C LEU A 150 -2.80 -3.82 -17.73
N GLU A 151 -4.05 -3.43 -17.47
CA GLU A 151 -5.09 -4.31 -16.91
C GLU A 151 -5.61 -5.37 -17.90
N GLN A 152 -5.34 -5.24 -19.19
CA GLN A 152 -5.76 -6.18 -20.25
C GLN A 152 -4.72 -7.25 -20.58
N LYS A 153 -3.54 -7.21 -19.96
CA LYS A 153 -2.48 -8.23 -20.11
C LYS A 153 -2.72 -9.41 -19.19
#